data_AF-A0A221UXQ5-F1
#
_entry.id   AF-A0A221UXQ5-F1
#
_cell.length_a   1.000
_cell.length_b   1.000
_cell.length_c   1.000
_cell.angle_alpha   90.00
_cell.angle_beta   90.00
_cell.angle_gamma   90.00
#
_symmetry.space_group_name_H-M   'P 1'
#
loop_
_entity.id
_entity.type
_entity.pdbx_description
1 polymer ?
#
loop_
_entity_poly.entity_id
_entity_poly.type
_entity_poly.pdbx_seq_one_letter_code
_entity_poly.pdbx_strand_id
1 'polypeptide(L)'
;MKVEAVIKQGHGVASGKAKDPRYPKGTLQAQSQHFSQKGLDLSPYFLGTINLDIAPFSFKILHPKHFLENINWSRFIPPENFYFFDVSLHINENSYKGLIYMPDPATKAEHFQNPTILELLLPKIDGLNYGDAVTIEVDDEQIELKKTLEKPDQK
;
A
#
# COMPACT_ATOMS: atom_id res chain seq x y z
N MET A 1 -1.05 11.74 -11.84
CA MET A 1 0.36 12.21 -11.72
C MET A 1 1.34 11.03 -11.71
N LYS A 2 2.52 11.15 -12.34
CA LYS A 2 3.59 10.12 -12.32
C LYS A 2 4.76 10.52 -11.43
N VAL A 3 5.35 9.55 -10.74
CA VAL A 3 6.55 9.74 -9.90
C VAL A 3 7.44 8.50 -9.92
N GLU A 4 8.76 8.70 -9.85
CA GLU A 4 9.70 7.60 -9.64
C GLU A 4 9.63 7.11 -8.19
N ALA A 5 9.86 5.81 -8.02
CA ALA A 5 9.89 5.17 -6.72
C ALA A 5 10.92 4.04 -6.70
N VAL A 6 11.34 3.66 -5.50
CA VAL A 6 12.27 2.54 -5.29
C VAL A 6 11.58 1.42 -4.53
N ILE A 7 11.72 0.18 -5.01
CA ILE A 7 11.19 -0.99 -4.30
C ILE A 7 11.95 -1.18 -2.99
N LYS A 8 11.23 -1.21 -1.87
CA LYS A 8 11.76 -1.44 -0.53
C LYS A 8 11.31 -2.78 0.03
N GLN A 9 12.13 -3.31 0.94
CA GLN A 9 11.76 -4.43 1.76
C GLN A 9 10.78 -3.98 2.86
N GLY A 10 9.57 -4.54 2.86
CA GLY A 10 8.63 -4.40 3.97
C GLY A 10 8.77 -5.52 5.01
N HIS A 11 7.98 -5.46 6.07
CA HIS A 11 8.00 -6.46 7.15
C HIS A 11 7.49 -7.85 6.76
N GLY A 12 6.81 -7.99 5.61
CA GLY A 12 6.29 -9.27 5.14
C GLY A 12 5.05 -9.78 5.88
N VAL A 13 4.40 -8.95 6.68
CA VAL A 13 3.18 -9.29 7.43
C VAL A 13 1.98 -9.48 6.49
N ALA A 14 1.82 -8.59 5.50
CA ALA A 14 0.74 -8.65 4.52
C ALA A 14 0.72 -9.98 3.74
N SER A 15 1.90 -10.47 3.34
CA SER A 15 2.09 -11.70 2.57
C SER A 15 2.32 -12.96 3.40
N GLY A 16 2.40 -12.85 4.73
CA GLY A 16 2.68 -13.98 5.62
C GLY A 16 4.15 -14.41 5.67
N LYS A 17 5.05 -13.76 4.92
CA LYS A 17 6.51 -14.01 4.96
C LYS A 17 7.11 -13.77 6.36
N ALA A 18 6.49 -12.88 7.16
CA ALA A 18 6.88 -12.62 8.54
C ALA A 18 6.65 -13.82 9.48
N LYS A 19 5.85 -14.81 9.07
CA LYS A 19 5.45 -15.98 9.89
C LYS A 19 4.81 -15.59 11.23
N ASP A 20 4.03 -14.49 11.25
CA ASP A 20 3.27 -14.12 12.44
C ASP A 20 2.29 -15.26 12.79
N PRO A 21 2.36 -15.83 14.01
CA PRO A 21 1.50 -16.94 14.40
C PRO A 21 0.01 -16.58 14.43
N ARG A 22 -0.33 -15.29 14.55
CA ARG A 22 -1.72 -14.81 14.46
C ARG A 22 -2.26 -14.89 13.03
N TYR A 23 -1.38 -14.68 12.04
CA TYR A 23 -1.72 -14.55 10.63
C TYR A 23 -0.77 -15.39 9.75
N PRO A 24 -0.80 -16.74 9.86
CA PRO A 24 0.19 -17.61 9.23
C PRO A 24 0.20 -17.58 7.70
N LYS A 25 -0.91 -17.12 7.09
CA LYS A 25 -1.05 -16.92 5.63
C LYS A 25 -0.98 -15.45 5.21
N GLY A 26 -0.63 -14.54 6.14
CA GLY A 26 -0.61 -13.10 5.93
C GLY A 26 -1.92 -12.40 6.27
N THR A 27 -1.84 -11.11 6.56
CA THR A 27 -3.01 -10.31 6.94
C THR A 27 -3.97 -10.08 5.78
N LEU A 28 -3.48 -9.91 4.55
CA LEU A 28 -4.35 -9.72 3.38
C LEU A 28 -5.22 -10.96 3.09
N GLN A 29 -4.67 -12.16 3.34
CA GLN A 29 -5.44 -13.40 3.23
C GLN A 29 -6.57 -13.45 4.27
N ALA A 30 -6.32 -13.00 5.51
CA ALA A 30 -7.34 -12.92 6.55
C ALA A 30 -8.39 -11.83 6.24
N GLN A 31 -7.96 -10.69 5.68
CA GLN A 31 -8.81 -9.54 5.37
C GLN A 31 -9.68 -9.75 4.12
N SER A 32 -9.23 -10.55 3.14
CA SER A 32 -9.83 -10.65 1.80
C SER A 32 -11.34 -10.94 1.81
N GLN A 33 -11.82 -11.85 2.66
CA GLN A 33 -13.25 -12.17 2.73
C GLN A 33 -14.06 -10.98 3.27
N HIS A 34 -13.53 -10.27 4.25
CA HIS A 34 -14.20 -9.12 4.85
C HIS A 34 -14.27 -7.94 3.86
N PHE A 35 -13.23 -7.73 3.06
CA PHE A 35 -13.24 -6.71 2.01
C PHE A 35 -14.23 -7.07 0.89
N SER A 36 -14.29 -8.34 0.49
CA SER A 36 -15.24 -8.82 -0.51
C SER A 36 -16.69 -8.59 -0.07
N GLN A 37 -17.01 -8.85 1.20
CA GLN A 37 -18.33 -8.55 1.78
C GLN A 37 -18.70 -7.06 1.79
N LYS A 38 -17.70 -6.18 1.64
CA LYS A 38 -17.87 -4.72 1.54
C LYS A 38 -17.70 -4.19 0.12
N GLY A 39 -17.68 -5.08 -0.88
CA GLY A 39 -17.66 -4.72 -2.30
C GLY A 39 -16.27 -4.56 -2.91
N LEU A 40 -15.21 -4.97 -2.21
CA LEU A 40 -13.84 -4.96 -2.75
C LEU A 40 -13.31 -6.39 -2.88
N ASP A 41 -13.26 -6.90 -4.12
CA ASP A 41 -12.66 -8.20 -4.41
C ASP A 41 -11.14 -8.09 -4.60
N LEU A 42 -10.38 -8.89 -3.84
CA LEU A 42 -8.93 -8.97 -3.96
C LEU A 42 -8.43 -10.13 -4.83
N SER A 43 -9.32 -10.97 -5.35
CA SER A 43 -8.95 -12.13 -6.19
C SER A 43 -8.03 -11.82 -7.39
N PRO A 44 -8.08 -10.62 -8.02
CA PRO A 44 -7.17 -10.29 -9.11
C PRO A 44 -5.72 -10.01 -8.68
N TYR A 45 -5.46 -9.83 -7.38
CA TYR A 45 -4.17 -9.40 -6.85
C TYR A 45 -3.42 -10.53 -6.17
N PHE A 46 -2.09 -10.41 -6.12
CA PHE A 46 -1.30 -11.18 -5.19
C PHE A 46 -1.59 -10.70 -3.76
N LEU A 47 -1.86 -11.61 -2.83
CA LEU A 47 -2.17 -11.28 -1.43
C LEU A 47 -0.90 -10.94 -0.63
N GLY A 48 -0.27 -9.85 -1.04
CA GLY A 48 0.93 -9.25 -0.47
C GLY A 48 1.11 -7.84 -1.03
N THR A 49 1.92 -7.01 -0.38
CA THR A 49 2.20 -5.65 -0.83
C THR A 49 3.62 -5.52 -1.39
N ILE A 50 3.76 -4.70 -2.44
CA ILE A 50 5.05 -4.15 -2.86
C ILE A 50 5.19 -2.80 -2.15
N ASN A 51 6.25 -2.64 -1.36
CA ASN A 51 6.51 -1.38 -0.67
C ASN A 51 7.35 -0.50 -1.58
N LEU A 52 6.88 0.70 -1.87
CA LEU A 52 7.55 1.66 -2.74
C LEU A 52 7.86 2.93 -1.97
N ASP A 53 9.11 3.36 -2.05
CA ASP A 53 9.57 4.64 -1.52
C ASP A 53 9.53 5.70 -2.62
N ILE A 54 8.64 6.68 -2.47
CA ILE A 54 8.43 7.78 -3.42
C ILE A 54 9.27 9.02 -3.07
N ALA A 55 10.24 8.93 -2.15
CA ALA A 55 11.10 10.07 -1.82
C ALA A 55 11.73 10.70 -3.08
N PRO A 56 11.83 12.05 -3.16
CA PRO A 56 11.54 13.03 -2.12
C PRO A 56 10.07 13.49 -2.14
N PHE A 57 9.13 12.66 -2.56
CA PHE A 57 7.71 12.95 -2.43
C PHE A 57 7.14 12.32 -1.16
N SER A 58 6.14 12.99 -0.63
CA SER A 58 5.19 12.50 0.36
C SER A 58 3.79 12.55 -0.24
N PHE A 59 2.83 11.91 0.41
CA PHE A 59 1.45 11.91 -0.07
C PHE A 59 0.49 12.52 0.94
N LYS A 60 -0.63 13.02 0.44
CA LYS A 60 -1.82 13.39 1.21
C LYS A 60 -3.04 12.72 0.61
N ILE A 61 -3.85 12.12 1.47
CA ILE A 61 -5.14 11.52 1.08
C ILE A 61 -6.12 12.63 0.69
N LEU A 62 -6.77 12.47 -0.46
CA LEU A 62 -7.89 13.29 -0.90
C LEU A 62 -9.18 12.45 -0.91
N HIS A 63 -9.51 11.83 -2.05
CA HIS A 63 -10.72 11.03 -2.22
C HIS A 63 -10.38 9.56 -2.49
N PRO A 64 -10.52 8.65 -1.51
CA PRO A 64 -10.24 7.24 -1.74
C PRO A 64 -11.21 6.63 -2.76
N LYS A 65 -10.72 5.72 -3.60
CA LYS A 65 -11.56 4.88 -4.45
C LYS A 65 -12.51 4.03 -3.60
N HIS A 66 -11.95 3.41 -2.56
CA HIS A 66 -12.72 2.68 -1.56
C HIS A 66 -12.30 3.10 -0.16
N PHE A 67 -13.28 3.37 0.69
CA PHE A 67 -13.09 3.49 2.12
C PHE A 67 -13.93 2.42 2.81
N LEU A 68 -13.25 1.46 3.44
CA LEU A 68 -13.89 0.35 4.15
C LEU A 68 -13.78 0.62 5.64
N GLU A 69 -14.91 1.00 6.26
CA GLU A 69 -14.96 1.40 7.66
C GLU A 69 -15.31 0.25 8.60
N ASN A 70 -14.73 0.25 9.79
CA ASN A 70 -15.03 -0.66 10.91
C ASN A 70 -14.97 -2.15 10.52
N ILE A 71 -13.89 -2.53 9.85
CA ILE A 71 -13.71 -3.91 9.38
C ILE A 71 -13.18 -4.77 10.52
N ASN A 72 -14.05 -5.62 11.07
CA ASN A 72 -13.69 -6.60 12.09
C ASN A 72 -13.09 -7.87 11.44
N TRP A 73 -11.86 -7.76 10.96
CA TRP A 73 -11.18 -8.84 10.22
C TRP A 73 -10.33 -9.76 11.11
N SER A 74 -10.13 -9.41 12.38
CA SER A 74 -9.28 -10.16 13.30
C SER A 74 -9.87 -10.19 14.70
N ARG A 75 -9.73 -11.33 15.38
CA ARG A 75 -10.07 -11.46 16.80
C ARG A 75 -9.00 -10.90 17.73
N PHE A 76 -7.82 -10.54 17.20
CA PHE A 76 -6.65 -10.16 18.00
C PHE A 76 -6.49 -8.64 18.17
N ILE A 77 -7.21 -7.86 17.36
CA ILE A 77 -7.16 -6.40 17.37
C ILE A 77 -8.57 -5.83 17.21
N PRO A 78 -8.81 -4.56 17.58
CA PRO A 78 -10.05 -3.86 17.27
C PRO A 78 -10.29 -3.77 15.76
N PRO A 79 -11.53 -3.48 15.32
CA PRO A 79 -11.83 -3.17 13.93
C PRO A 79 -10.97 -2.02 13.40
N GLU A 80 -10.57 -2.11 12.14
CA GLU A 80 -9.76 -1.10 11.45
C GLU A 80 -10.49 -0.53 10.24
N ASN A 81 -10.10 0.67 9.84
CA ASN A 81 -10.52 1.25 8.57
C ASN A 81 -9.43 1.03 7.51
N PHE A 82 -9.84 1.00 6.23
CA PHE A 82 -8.93 0.82 5.11
C PHE A 82 -9.27 1.77 3.97
N TYR A 83 -8.25 2.48 3.48
CA TYR A 83 -8.32 3.27 2.27
C TYR A 83 -7.68 2.49 1.11
N PHE A 84 -8.30 2.61 -0.06
CA PHE A 84 -7.75 2.10 -1.32
C PHE A 84 -7.81 3.18 -2.39
N PHE A 85 -6.76 3.26 -3.19
CA PHE A 85 -6.60 4.25 -4.24
C PHE A 85 -6.11 3.58 -5.52
N ASP A 86 -6.53 4.07 -6.67
CA ASP A 86 -6.06 3.61 -7.96
C ASP A 86 -4.60 3.96 -8.18
N VAL A 87 -3.84 2.99 -8.70
CA VAL A 87 -2.44 3.16 -9.07
C VAL A 87 -2.10 2.29 -10.27
N SER A 88 -1.18 2.77 -11.10
CA SER A 88 -0.51 1.95 -12.12
C SER A 88 0.98 1.93 -11.87
N LEU A 89 1.57 0.73 -11.86
CA LEU A 89 3.01 0.52 -11.81
C LEU A 89 3.54 0.34 -13.24
N HIS A 90 4.53 1.11 -13.61
CA HIS A 90 5.16 1.11 -14.93
C HIS A 90 6.60 0.58 -14.81
N ILE A 91 6.90 -0.49 -15.54
CA ILE A 91 8.23 -1.11 -15.60
C ILE A 91 8.53 -1.44 -17.06
N ASN A 92 9.58 -0.82 -17.61
CA ASN A 92 9.91 -0.89 -19.04
C ASN A 92 8.67 -0.49 -19.88
N GLU A 93 8.23 -1.35 -20.80
CA GLU A 93 7.04 -1.14 -21.64
C GLU A 93 5.75 -1.68 -21.00
N ASN A 94 5.83 -2.31 -19.83
CA ASN A 94 4.68 -2.91 -19.15
C ASN A 94 4.04 -1.96 -18.15
N SER A 95 2.71 -2.02 -18.07
CA SER A 95 1.92 -1.29 -17.09
C SER A 95 0.99 -2.24 -16.34
N TYR A 96 0.99 -2.16 -15.02
CA TYR A 96 0.21 -3.01 -14.13
C TYR A 96 -0.73 -2.14 -13.30
N LYS A 97 -2.03 -2.34 -13.48
CA LYS A 97 -3.06 -1.69 -12.65
C LYS A 97 -3.16 -2.38 -11.30
N GLY A 98 -3.29 -1.59 -10.25
CA GLY A 98 -3.38 -2.06 -8.88
C GLY A 98 -4.10 -1.08 -7.97
N LEU A 99 -3.96 -1.33 -6.67
CA LEU A 99 -4.46 -0.45 -5.63
C LEU A 99 -3.32 -0.10 -4.65
N ILE A 100 -3.29 1.13 -4.17
CA ILE A 100 -2.58 1.45 -2.94
C ILE A 100 -3.43 0.94 -1.78
N TYR A 101 -2.85 0.10 -0.91
CA TYR A 101 -3.47 -0.42 0.30
C TYR A 101 -2.99 0.37 1.50
N MET A 102 -3.93 0.97 2.23
CA MET A 102 -3.59 1.81 3.37
C MET A 102 -4.55 1.57 4.53
N PRO A 103 -4.15 0.78 5.54
CA PRO A 103 -4.83 0.76 6.83
C PRO A 103 -4.80 2.17 7.43
N ASP A 104 -5.93 2.64 7.94
CA ASP A 104 -6.07 3.97 8.51
C ASP A 104 -5.17 4.12 9.76
N PRO A 105 -4.18 5.04 9.73
CA PRO A 105 -3.27 5.28 10.85
C PRO A 105 -3.98 5.62 12.16
N ALA A 106 -5.17 6.22 12.12
CA ALA A 106 -5.93 6.58 13.33
C ALA A 106 -6.51 5.36 14.05
N THR A 107 -6.82 4.30 13.30
CA THR A 107 -7.34 3.03 13.85
C THR A 107 -6.24 1.99 14.09
N LYS A 108 -5.04 2.22 13.54
CA LYS A 108 -3.92 1.30 13.67
C LYS A 108 -3.27 1.46 15.04
N ALA A 109 -3.43 0.43 15.88
CA ALA A 109 -2.91 0.43 17.25
C ALA A 109 -1.37 0.53 17.32
N GLU A 110 -0.65 0.17 16.25
CA GLU A 110 0.81 0.18 16.21
C GLU A 110 1.34 0.65 14.83
N HIS A 111 2.30 1.60 14.88
CA HIS A 111 3.20 2.10 13.83
C HIS A 111 2.85 3.41 13.10
N PHE A 112 3.82 4.33 13.15
CA PHE A 112 3.99 5.46 12.24
C PHE A 112 4.18 4.94 10.81
N GLN A 113 3.28 5.29 9.89
CA GLN A 113 3.53 5.12 8.46
C GLN A 113 4.56 6.16 8.01
N ASN A 114 5.64 5.70 7.40
CA ASN A 114 6.57 6.61 6.73
C ASN A 114 5.82 7.32 5.60
N PRO A 115 5.76 8.67 5.58
CA PRO A 115 4.98 9.43 4.61
C PRO A 115 5.47 9.31 3.16
N THR A 116 6.60 8.63 2.92
CA THR A 116 7.13 8.34 1.59
C THR A 116 6.91 6.90 1.15
N ILE A 117 6.39 6.02 2.01
CA ILE A 117 6.17 4.61 1.66
C ILE A 117 4.71 4.38 1.27
N LEU A 118 4.51 3.85 0.07
CA LEU A 118 3.23 3.34 -0.42
C LEU A 118 3.27 1.81 -0.50
N GLU A 119 2.19 1.16 -0.09
CA GLU A 119 2.03 -0.28 -0.19
C GLU A 119 1.08 -0.61 -1.36
N LEU A 120 1.59 -1.24 -2.41
CA LEU A 120 0.80 -1.56 -3.60
C LEU A 120 0.33 -3.01 -3.61
N LEU A 121 -0.96 -3.20 -3.84
CA LEU A 121 -1.59 -4.46 -4.26
C LEU A 121 -1.63 -4.51 -5.78
N LEU A 122 -0.95 -5.50 -6.35
CA LEU A 122 -0.83 -5.70 -7.78
C LEU A 122 -1.08 -7.18 -8.12
N PRO A 123 -1.42 -7.50 -9.38
CA PRO A 123 -1.29 -8.86 -9.88
C PRO A 123 0.11 -9.41 -9.60
N LYS A 124 0.30 -10.72 -9.67
CA LYS A 124 1.63 -11.30 -9.51
C LYS A 124 2.55 -10.80 -10.64
N ILE A 125 3.65 -10.15 -10.27
CA ILE A 125 4.71 -9.69 -11.17
C ILE A 125 5.99 -10.45 -10.81
N ASP A 126 6.59 -11.11 -11.79
CA ASP A 126 7.83 -11.83 -11.61
C ASP A 126 9.04 -10.93 -11.93
N GLY A 127 10.21 -11.24 -11.35
CA GLY A 127 11.47 -10.58 -11.68
C GLY A 127 11.75 -9.24 -10.99
N LEU A 128 10.96 -8.85 -9.99
CA LEU A 128 11.20 -7.64 -9.19
C LEU A 128 12.20 -7.88 -8.07
N ASN A 129 13.09 -6.92 -7.85
CA ASN A 129 14.10 -6.94 -6.80
C ASN A 129 14.00 -5.70 -5.90
N TYR A 130 14.48 -5.84 -4.66
CA TYR A 130 14.64 -4.67 -3.79
C TYR A 130 15.71 -3.75 -4.37
N GLY A 131 15.43 -2.44 -4.36
CA GLY A 131 16.29 -1.42 -4.96
C GLY A 131 15.96 -1.09 -6.42
N ASP A 132 15.09 -1.84 -7.08
CA ASP A 132 14.67 -1.51 -8.45
C ASP A 132 13.96 -0.14 -8.47
N ALA A 133 14.34 0.69 -9.44
CA ALA A 133 13.67 1.94 -9.74
C ALA A 133 12.47 1.65 -10.66
N VAL A 134 11.32 2.19 -10.29
CA VAL A 134 10.05 2.02 -11.01
C VAL A 134 9.34 3.35 -11.09
N THR A 135 8.36 3.46 -11.99
CA THR A 135 7.48 4.63 -12.04
C THR A 135 6.08 4.22 -11.62
N ILE A 136 5.46 4.98 -10.74
CA ILE A 136 4.04 4.84 -10.44
C ILE A 136 3.26 6.00 -11.00
N GLU A 137 2.00 5.74 -11.29
CA GLU A 137 1.00 6.72 -11.67
C GLU A 137 -0.18 6.63 -10.71
N VAL A 138 -0.50 7.74 -10.07
CA VAL A 138 -1.65 7.87 -9.16
C VAL A 138 -2.66 8.83 -9.75
N ASP A 139 -3.92 8.65 -9.35
CA ASP A 139 -5.00 9.60 -9.61
C ASP A 139 -4.86 10.81 -8.65
N ASP A 140 -4.76 12.02 -9.20
CA ASP A 140 -4.56 13.26 -8.45
C ASP A 140 -5.83 13.79 -7.79
N GLU A 141 -7.01 13.27 -8.15
CA GLU A 141 -8.24 13.47 -7.38
C GLU A 141 -8.24 12.61 -6.11
N GLN A 142 -7.48 11.51 -6.12
CA GLN A 142 -7.45 10.53 -5.04
C GLN A 142 -6.30 10.76 -4.05
N ILE A 143 -5.09 11.03 -4.55
CA ILE A 143 -3.89 11.28 -3.76
C ILE A 143 -3.13 12.48 -4.32
N GLU A 144 -2.80 13.41 -3.44
CA GLU A 144 -1.90 14.53 -3.74
C GLU A 144 -0.46 14.13 -3.41
N LEU A 145 0.45 14.21 -4.37
CA LEU A 145 1.89 14.02 -4.14
C LEU A 145 2.58 15.37 -3.93
N LYS A 146 3.31 15.51 -2.82
CA LYS A 146 4.05 16.72 -2.44
C LYS A 146 5.52 16.43 -2.31
N LYS A 147 6.34 17.18 -3.05
CA LYS A 147 7.78 17.16 -2.83
C LYS A 147 8.04 17.67 -1.41
N THR A 148 8.70 16.86 -0.58
CA THR A 148 9.22 17.34 0.69
C THR A 148 10.27 18.40 0.39
N LEU A 149 10.08 19.59 0.95
CA LEU A 149 11.12 20.61 0.92
C LEU A 149 12.31 20.04 1.68
N GLU A 150 13.46 19.95 1.02
CA GLU A 150 14.73 19.80 1.73
C GLU A 150 14.76 20.89 2.80
N LYS A 151 14.95 20.51 4.07
CA LYS A 151 15.36 21.50 5.06
C LYS A 151 16.65 22.10 4.50
N PRO A 152 16.77 23.43 4.30
CA PRO A 152 18.04 24.00 3.91
C PRO A 152 19.05 23.57 4.99
N ASP A 153 20.18 23.03 4.54
CA ASP A 153 21.29 22.63 5.39
C ASP A 153 21.51 23.71 6.45
N GLN A 154 21.32 23.34 7.72
CA GLN A 154 21.76 24.16 8.82
C GLN A 154 23.29 24.11 8.82
N LYS A 155 23.89 25.09 8.13
CA LYS A 155 25.29 25.48 8.30
C LYS A 155 25.59 25.85 9.75
#